data_AF-A0A7H8K5Q1-F1
#
_entry.id   AF-A0A7H8K5Q1-F1
#
_cell.length_a   1.000
_cell.length_b   1.000
_cell.length_c   1.000
_cell.angle_alpha   90.00
_cell.angle_beta   90.00
_cell.angle_gamma   90.00
#
_symmetry.space_group_name_H-M   'P 1'
#
loop_
_entity.id
_entity.type
_entity.pdbx_description
1 polymer ?
#
loop_
_entity_poly.entity_id
_entity_poly.type
_entity_poly.pdbx_seq_one_letter_code
_entity_poly.pdbx_strand_id
1 'polypeptide(L)'
;MQQRRTPGGQRPARRPGRTGRPGVGREGGGVRAESRTTAGRSPSAARGAEGVRSAKRPAAARRTAAGGVTRLSAPRSRGLTGRATVLVAVLIALALAYTYPVRVYLDQQADIERMESSQDAQRKLIAELTEEAEKWQDDAFIEAKARERFFMTRPGEKLVVLLDDPAGAARDAGTAEPGTPSVPDRWYDTLWSSVRAADATPTAD
;
A
#
# COMPACT_ATOMS: atom_id res chain seq x y z
N MET A 1 4.42 -47.88 -7.99
CA MET A 1 3.76 -47.68 -6.68
C MET A 1 4.62 -46.72 -5.84
N GLN A 2 4.54 -45.42 -6.12
CA GLN A 2 5.35 -44.38 -5.45
C GLN A 2 4.47 -43.70 -4.39
N GLN A 3 4.77 -43.92 -3.10
CA GLN A 3 4.01 -43.37 -1.97
C GLN A 3 4.45 -41.93 -1.68
N ARG A 4 3.54 -40.96 -1.83
CA ARG A 4 3.71 -39.58 -1.34
C ARG A 4 3.49 -39.55 0.17
N ARG A 5 4.56 -39.29 0.93
CA ARG A 5 4.48 -38.90 2.35
C ARG A 5 4.13 -37.42 2.43
N THR A 6 2.95 -37.09 2.95
CA THR A 6 2.56 -35.73 3.37
C THR A 6 3.16 -35.42 4.75
N PRO A 7 3.82 -34.27 4.95
CA PRO A 7 4.28 -33.84 6.26
C PRO A 7 3.14 -33.18 7.06
N GLY A 8 3.24 -33.29 8.38
CA GLY A 8 2.18 -33.11 9.36
C GLY A 8 1.61 -31.69 9.46
N GLY A 9 0.29 -31.64 9.63
CA GLY A 9 -0.42 -30.45 10.08
C GLY A 9 -0.10 -30.16 11.55
N GLN A 10 0.71 -29.14 11.81
CA GLN A 10 0.90 -28.56 13.12
C GLN A 10 -0.19 -27.51 13.37
N ARG A 11 -1.09 -27.82 14.32
CA ARG A 11 -2.11 -26.89 14.84
C ARG A 11 -1.53 -26.14 16.05
N PRO A 12 -1.60 -24.80 16.10
CA PRO A 12 -1.26 -24.05 17.32
C PRO A 12 -2.42 -24.01 18.33
N ALA A 13 -2.05 -24.04 19.61
CA ALA A 13 -2.93 -24.11 20.77
C ALA A 13 -3.72 -22.81 21.04
N ARG A 14 -4.99 -22.95 21.43
CA ARG A 14 -5.87 -21.88 21.90
C ARG A 14 -5.48 -21.43 23.32
N ARG A 15 -5.29 -20.13 23.50
CA ARG A 15 -5.15 -19.44 24.80
C ARG A 15 -6.53 -18.95 25.26
N PRO A 16 -6.97 -19.18 26.51
CA PRO A 16 -8.26 -18.67 26.97
C PRO A 16 -8.20 -17.17 27.31
N GLY A 17 -9.31 -16.50 27.00
CA GLY A 17 -9.52 -15.06 27.16
C GLY A 17 -9.73 -14.62 28.60
N ARG A 18 -9.32 -13.39 28.86
CA ARG A 18 -9.49 -12.66 30.11
C ARG A 18 -10.79 -11.85 30.01
N THR A 19 -11.78 -12.20 30.80
CA THR A 19 -13.05 -11.47 30.91
C THR A 19 -12.91 -10.29 31.88
N GLY A 20 -13.56 -9.17 31.55
CA GLY A 20 -13.69 -8.00 32.41
C GLY A 20 -14.99 -8.00 33.23
N ARG A 21 -14.92 -7.36 34.42
CA ARG A 21 -15.82 -6.35 35.07
C ARG A 21 -17.37 -6.57 34.99
N PRO A 22 -18.22 -6.33 36.04
CA PRO A 22 -18.46 -4.99 36.63
C PRO A 22 -19.09 -4.83 38.05
N GLY A 23 -19.31 -3.55 38.43
CA GLY A 23 -20.12 -3.08 39.59
C GLY A 23 -19.27 -2.70 40.81
N VAL A 24 -19.48 -1.61 41.57
CA VAL A 24 -20.73 -0.89 41.89
C VAL A 24 -20.37 0.54 42.31
N GLY A 25 -21.16 1.53 41.90
CA GLY A 25 -21.15 2.87 42.48
C GLY A 25 -22.18 2.99 43.62
N ARG A 26 -21.92 3.87 44.58
CA ARG A 26 -22.98 4.47 45.40
C ARG A 26 -22.58 5.85 45.91
N GLU A 27 -23.53 6.76 45.75
CA GLU A 27 -23.55 8.17 46.11
C GLU A 27 -23.62 8.43 47.62
N GLY A 28 -23.29 9.67 48.00
CA GLY A 28 -24.22 10.47 48.81
C GLY A 28 -23.78 10.90 50.22
N GLY A 29 -23.77 12.22 50.43
CA GLY A 29 -23.91 12.89 51.74
C GLY A 29 -22.62 12.94 52.58
N GLY A 30 -22.13 14.06 53.09
CA GLY A 30 -22.82 15.25 53.55
C GLY A 30 -22.39 15.50 55.00
N VAL A 31 -21.64 16.60 55.21
CA VAL A 31 -21.46 17.40 56.44
C VAL A 31 -21.11 16.70 57.77
N ARG A 32 -19.98 17.09 58.38
CA ARG A 32 -19.96 17.97 59.59
C ARG A 32 -18.54 18.36 60.03
N ALA A 33 -18.42 19.65 60.38
CA ALA A 33 -17.42 20.36 61.19
C ALA A 33 -16.54 19.48 62.13
N GLU A 34 -15.27 19.79 62.36
CA GLU A 34 -14.92 20.91 63.25
C GLU A 34 -13.56 21.58 63.00
N SER A 35 -13.58 22.86 63.34
CA SER A 35 -12.61 23.93 63.23
C SER A 35 -11.62 24.02 64.40
N ARG A 36 -10.37 24.39 64.10
CA ARG A 36 -9.57 25.37 64.88
C ARG A 36 -8.35 25.80 64.05
N THR A 37 -8.41 26.92 63.31
CA THR A 37 -7.92 28.28 63.68
C THR A 37 -6.45 28.26 64.15
N THR A 38 -5.48 29.01 63.62
CA THR A 38 -5.40 30.42 63.19
C THR A 38 -4.15 30.53 62.29
N ALA A 39 -4.07 31.18 61.13
CA ALA A 39 -4.46 32.50 60.65
C ALA A 39 -3.62 33.67 61.19
N GLY A 40 -2.84 34.27 60.28
CA GLY A 40 -2.29 35.63 60.34
C GLY A 40 -0.78 35.67 60.09
N ARG A 41 -0.20 36.54 59.26
CA ARG A 41 -0.72 37.63 58.43
C ARG A 41 0.48 38.12 57.57
N SER A 42 0.27 38.35 56.27
CA SER A 42 1.19 39.04 55.33
C SER A 42 1.30 40.56 55.66
N PRO A 43 1.89 41.49 54.85
CA PRO A 43 2.70 41.42 53.61
C PRO A 43 3.86 42.49 53.55
N SER A 44 4.33 42.83 52.34
CA SER A 44 5.02 44.08 51.89
C SER A 44 6.56 44.05 51.92
N ALA A 45 7.30 44.08 50.81
CA ALA A 45 7.49 45.10 49.77
C ALA A 45 8.46 46.25 50.13
N ALA A 46 9.45 46.42 49.23
CA ALA A 46 10.12 47.65 48.79
C ALA A 46 11.22 48.32 49.66
N ARG A 47 12.40 48.41 49.03
CA ARG A 47 13.25 49.60 48.74
C ARG A 47 13.77 50.51 49.88
N GLY A 48 15.02 50.93 49.67
CA GLY A 48 15.64 52.15 50.24
C GLY A 48 16.78 51.80 51.18
N ALA A 49 18.04 52.08 50.82
CA ALA A 49 18.79 53.28 51.27
C ALA A 49 19.02 53.22 52.81
N GLU A 50 20.21 53.29 53.39
CA GLU A 50 21.39 54.12 53.17
C GLU A 50 22.39 53.63 54.25
N GLY A 51 23.66 53.31 53.97
CA GLY A 51 24.72 54.30 54.01
C GLY A 51 25.12 54.77 55.42
N VAL A 52 25.80 53.93 56.24
CA VAL A 52 26.59 54.44 57.39
C VAL A 52 27.98 53.77 57.46
N ARG A 53 28.95 54.52 56.93
CA ARG A 53 30.33 54.75 57.40
C ARG A 53 30.95 53.71 58.36
N SER A 54 32.07 53.12 57.92
CA SER A 54 33.25 53.04 58.79
C SER A 54 34.55 53.19 58.00
N ALA A 55 35.47 53.92 58.61
CA ALA A 55 36.63 54.58 58.02
C ALA A 55 37.85 53.66 57.89
N LYS A 56 38.56 53.75 56.77
CA LYS A 56 40.04 53.83 56.72
C LYS A 56 40.49 54.41 55.38
N ARG A 57 41.05 55.62 55.45
CA ARG A 57 41.91 56.29 54.46
C ARG A 57 43.36 56.14 54.99
N PRO A 58 44.40 55.92 54.15
CA PRO A 58 45.04 56.92 53.26
C PRO A 58 45.08 56.45 51.78
N ALA A 59 44.77 57.28 50.77
CA ALA A 59 45.60 58.35 50.18
C ALA A 59 47.00 57.84 49.79
N ALA A 60 47.55 57.95 48.59
CA ALA A 60 47.29 58.65 47.33
C ALA A 60 48.01 57.79 46.24
N ALA A 61 47.76 57.84 44.94
CA ALA A 61 47.86 59.00 44.08
C ALA A 61 47.25 58.70 42.70
N ARG A 62 46.73 59.76 42.11
CA ARG A 62 45.99 59.83 40.86
C ARG A 62 46.94 60.34 39.78
N ARG A 63 47.10 59.64 38.65
CA ARG A 63 47.56 60.15 37.34
C ARG A 63 46.94 59.25 36.27
N THR A 64 45.88 59.64 35.56
CA THR A 64 45.87 60.36 34.27
C THR A 64 46.92 59.86 33.27
N ALA A 65 46.47 59.23 32.18
CA ALA A 65 46.76 59.62 30.79
C ALA A 65 46.66 58.41 29.86
N ALA A 66 46.31 58.73 28.61
CA ALA A 66 46.12 57.85 27.47
C ALA A 66 47.24 56.83 27.25
N GLY A 67 46.86 55.65 26.78
CA GLY A 67 47.77 54.62 26.30
C GLY A 67 46.95 53.50 25.68
N GLY A 68 46.98 53.40 24.35
CA GLY A 68 46.26 52.39 23.60
C GLY A 68 46.65 50.98 24.04
N VAL A 69 45.64 50.13 24.17
CA VAL A 69 45.84 48.68 24.19
C VAL A 69 44.85 48.12 23.19
N THR A 70 45.36 47.73 22.03
CA THR A 70 44.74 46.73 21.17
C THR A 70 44.53 45.49 22.02
N ARG A 71 43.33 45.35 22.59
CA ARG A 71 42.92 44.10 23.20
C ARG A 71 42.71 43.13 22.05
N LEU A 72 43.76 42.37 21.72
CA LEU A 72 43.60 41.07 21.11
C LEU A 72 42.75 40.26 22.09
N SER A 73 41.43 40.29 21.87
CA SER A 73 40.50 39.44 22.60
C SER A 73 40.87 38.01 22.24
N ALA A 74 41.63 37.36 23.12
CA ALA A 74 41.83 35.93 23.07
C ALA A 74 40.46 35.26 22.87
N PRO A 75 40.35 34.21 22.03
CA PRO A 75 39.13 33.44 21.95
C PRO A 75 38.87 32.93 23.36
N ARG A 76 37.87 33.51 24.02
CA ARG A 76 37.44 33.09 25.35
C ARG A 76 37.06 31.64 25.17
N SER A 77 37.92 30.73 25.62
CA SER A 77 37.59 29.32 25.68
C SER A 77 36.31 29.27 26.51
N ARG A 78 35.19 29.06 25.84
CA ARG A 78 33.92 28.77 26.49
C ARG A 78 34.11 27.38 27.07
N GLY A 79 34.82 27.32 28.19
CA GLY A 79 34.95 26.11 28.98
C GLY A 79 33.53 25.64 29.18
N LEU A 80 33.23 24.45 28.65
CA LEU A 80 31.93 23.83 28.82
C LEU A 80 31.71 23.73 30.33
N THR A 81 30.98 24.69 30.89
CA THR A 81 30.50 24.67 32.26
C THR A 81 29.89 23.29 32.48
N GLY A 82 30.05 22.64 33.64
CA GLY A 82 29.56 21.28 33.86
C GLY A 82 28.08 21.04 33.51
N ARG A 83 27.28 22.10 33.37
CA ARG A 83 25.93 22.04 32.80
C ARG A 83 25.88 21.69 31.30
N ALA A 84 26.80 22.22 30.50
CA ALA A 84 26.89 21.92 29.08
C ALA A 84 27.33 20.47 28.82
N THR A 85 28.23 19.93 29.64
CA THR A 85 28.61 18.50 29.52
C THR A 85 27.45 17.58 29.89
N VAL A 86 26.68 17.92 30.92
CA VAL A 86 25.44 17.19 31.27
C VAL A 86 24.41 17.26 30.14
N LEU A 87 24.20 18.43 29.53
CA LEU A 87 23.28 18.56 28.39
C LEU A 87 23.69 17.68 27.19
N VAL A 88 24.98 17.65 26.86
CA VAL A 88 25.50 16.78 25.79
C VAL A 88 25.30 15.30 26.12
N ALA A 89 25.58 14.89 27.36
CA ALA A 89 25.36 13.52 27.80
C ALA A 89 23.88 13.11 27.70
N VAL A 90 22.96 14.00 28.08
CA VAL A 90 21.50 13.77 27.96
C VAL A 90 21.08 13.65 26.49
N LEU A 91 21.59 14.50 25.60
CA LEU A 91 21.31 14.41 24.17
C LEU A 91 21.78 13.08 23.56
N ILE A 92 22.98 12.62 23.93
CA ILE A 92 23.51 11.32 23.50
C ILE A 92 22.64 10.18 24.04
N ALA A 93 22.25 10.23 25.31
CA ALA A 93 21.37 9.23 25.92
C ALA A 93 19.99 9.19 25.22
N LEU A 94 19.41 10.35 24.90
CA LEU A 94 18.17 10.45 24.13
C LEU A 94 18.32 9.88 22.72
N ALA A 95 19.39 10.20 22.01
CA ALA A 95 19.65 9.69 20.67
C ALA A 95 19.77 8.15 20.67
N LEU A 96 20.49 7.59 21.63
CA LEU A 96 20.62 6.14 21.80
C LEU A 96 19.28 5.49 22.18
N ALA A 97 18.51 6.11 23.08
CA ALA A 97 17.19 5.62 23.46
C ALA A 97 16.21 5.62 22.28
N TYR A 98 16.30 6.61 21.38
CA TYR A 98 15.43 6.74 20.21
C TYR A 98 15.84 5.86 19.02
N THR A 99 17.06 5.32 19.03
CA THR A 99 17.57 4.50 17.92
C THR A 99 16.68 3.28 17.64
N TYR A 100 16.19 2.59 18.67
CA TYR A 100 15.33 1.41 18.52
C TYR A 100 13.88 1.76 18.10
N PRO A 101 13.18 2.72 18.76
CA PRO A 101 11.85 3.15 18.34
C PRO A 101 11.75 3.61 16.88
N VAL A 102 12.75 4.35 16.38
CA VAL A 102 12.75 4.82 14.99
C VAL A 102 12.84 3.65 14.02
N ARG A 103 13.69 2.64 14.30
CA ARG A 103 13.75 1.42 13.47
C ARG A 103 12.41 0.69 13.43
N VAL A 104 11.81 0.48 14.60
CA VAL A 104 10.52 -0.22 14.70
C VAL A 104 9.42 0.53 13.95
N TYR A 105 9.39 1.86 13.99
CA TYR A 105 8.40 2.65 13.26
C TYR A 105 8.56 2.52 11.73
N LEU A 106 9.81 2.53 11.24
CA LEU A 106 10.08 2.35 9.81
C LEU A 106 9.73 0.94 9.33
N ASP A 107 10.06 -0.08 10.13
CA ASP A 107 9.70 -1.47 9.83
C ASP A 107 8.18 -1.67 9.81
N GLN A 108 7.45 -1.09 10.79
CA GLN A 108 5.99 -1.12 10.82
C GLN A 108 5.37 -0.48 9.57
N GLN A 109 5.92 0.63 9.08
CA GLN A 109 5.40 1.28 7.89
C GLN A 109 5.56 0.42 6.64
N ALA A 110 6.72 -0.24 6.49
CA ALA A 110 6.96 -1.17 5.39
C ALA A 110 6.06 -2.42 5.50
N ASP A 111 5.81 -2.91 6.71
CA ASP A 111 4.93 -4.04 6.96
C ASP A 111 3.46 -3.69 6.63
N ILE A 112 2.98 -2.50 6.98
CA ILE A 112 1.63 -2.02 6.63
C ILE A 112 1.47 -1.98 5.11
N GLU A 113 2.40 -1.35 4.38
CA GLU A 113 2.35 -1.26 2.92
C GLU A 113 2.35 -2.65 2.26
N ARG A 114 3.16 -3.59 2.78
CA ARG A 114 3.15 -4.99 2.32
C ARG A 114 1.83 -5.70 2.61
N MET A 115 1.25 -5.49 3.79
CA MET A 115 -0.02 -6.11 4.15
C MET A 115 -1.16 -5.55 3.29
N GLU A 116 -1.22 -4.24 3.10
CA GLU A 116 -2.22 -3.57 2.26
C GLU A 116 -2.12 -4.03 0.80
N SER A 117 -0.92 -4.03 0.21
CA SER A 117 -0.71 -4.54 -1.15
C SER A 117 -1.09 -6.01 -1.30
N SER A 118 -0.80 -6.84 -0.30
CA SER A 118 -1.20 -8.25 -0.30
C SER A 118 -2.73 -8.40 -0.21
N GLN A 119 -3.39 -7.54 0.57
CA GLN A 119 -4.84 -7.55 0.72
C GLN A 119 -5.52 -7.14 -0.59
N ASP A 120 -5.01 -6.12 -1.26
CA ASP A 120 -5.51 -5.68 -2.56
C ASP A 120 -5.32 -6.73 -3.65
N ALA A 121 -4.17 -7.39 -3.68
CA ALA A 121 -3.91 -8.51 -4.60
C ALA A 121 -4.89 -9.67 -4.35
N GLN A 122 -5.12 -10.04 -3.09
CA GLN A 122 -6.09 -11.08 -2.73
C GLN A 122 -7.53 -10.70 -3.11
N ARG A 123 -7.93 -9.45 -2.88
CA ARG A 123 -9.26 -8.96 -3.27
C ARG A 123 -9.47 -9.01 -4.77
N LYS A 124 -8.47 -8.62 -5.57
CA LYS A 124 -8.51 -8.73 -7.03
C LYS A 124 -8.64 -10.18 -7.48
N LEU A 125 -7.86 -11.08 -6.89
CA LEU A 125 -7.93 -12.52 -7.20
C LEU A 125 -9.30 -13.10 -6.86
N ILE A 126 -9.88 -12.73 -5.71
CA ILE A 126 -11.23 -13.15 -5.33
C ILE A 126 -12.25 -12.64 -6.34
N ALA A 127 -12.16 -11.37 -6.75
CA ALA A 127 -13.08 -10.81 -7.73
C ALA A 127 -13.00 -11.54 -9.09
N GLU A 128 -11.79 -11.79 -9.60
CA GLU A 128 -11.55 -12.53 -10.83
C GLU A 128 -12.09 -13.96 -10.76
N LEU A 129 -11.78 -14.68 -9.68
CA LEU A 129 -12.27 -16.05 -9.47
C LEU A 129 -13.79 -16.11 -9.29
N THR A 130 -14.39 -15.08 -8.69
CA THR A 130 -15.85 -15.00 -8.54
C THR A 130 -16.50 -14.78 -9.89
N GLU A 131 -15.98 -13.86 -10.71
CA GLU A 131 -16.47 -13.63 -12.07
C GLU A 131 -16.31 -14.88 -12.94
N GLU A 132 -15.18 -15.59 -12.82
CA GLU A 132 -14.98 -16.86 -13.51
C GLU A 132 -15.99 -17.91 -13.02
N ALA A 133 -16.17 -18.05 -11.70
CA ALA A 133 -17.15 -18.98 -11.14
C ALA A 133 -18.59 -18.68 -11.57
N GLU A 134 -18.97 -17.40 -11.72
CA GLU A 134 -20.26 -17.00 -12.27
C GLU A 134 -20.41 -17.42 -13.73
N LYS A 135 -19.36 -17.27 -14.55
CA LYS A 135 -19.37 -17.76 -15.95
C LYS A 135 -19.55 -19.28 -16.03
N TRP A 136 -18.91 -20.03 -15.14
CA TRP A 136 -19.05 -21.49 -15.08
C TRP A 136 -20.42 -21.97 -14.56
N GLN A 137 -21.27 -21.08 -14.01
CA GLN A 137 -22.65 -21.44 -13.63
C GLN A 137 -23.63 -21.41 -14.81
N ASP A 138 -23.24 -20.83 -15.95
CA ASP A 138 -24.07 -20.81 -17.15
C ASP A 138 -23.85 -22.07 -17.99
N ASP A 139 -24.89 -22.88 -18.16
CA ASP A 139 -24.87 -24.09 -19.00
C ASP A 139 -24.43 -23.78 -20.44
N ALA A 140 -24.79 -22.63 -21.00
CA ALA A 140 -24.40 -22.24 -22.35
C ALA A 140 -22.88 -22.01 -22.46
N PHE A 141 -22.26 -21.47 -21.41
CA PHE A 141 -20.81 -21.30 -21.34
C PHE A 141 -20.09 -22.64 -21.23
N ILE A 142 -20.63 -23.57 -20.42
CA ILE A 142 -20.10 -24.95 -20.32
C ILE A 142 -20.19 -25.66 -21.66
N GLU A 143 -21.33 -25.59 -22.35
CA GLU A 143 -21.51 -26.21 -23.68
C GLU A 143 -20.53 -25.63 -24.71
N ALA A 144 -20.34 -24.31 -24.72
CA ALA A 144 -19.38 -23.65 -25.61
C ALA A 144 -17.95 -24.13 -25.34
N LYS A 145 -17.54 -24.20 -24.07
CA LYS A 145 -16.21 -24.69 -23.68
C LYS A 145 -16.03 -26.19 -23.93
N ALA A 146 -17.08 -26.98 -23.75
CA ALA A 146 -17.08 -28.40 -24.05
C ALA A 146 -16.90 -28.66 -25.56
N ARG A 147 -17.56 -27.86 -26.39
CA ARG A 147 -17.41 -27.91 -27.85
C ARG A 147 -16.02 -27.47 -28.30
N GLU A 148 -15.50 -26.37 -27.76
CA GLU A 148 -14.17 -25.82 -28.09
C GLU A 148 -13.03 -26.76 -27.69
N ARG A 149 -13.05 -27.30 -26.47
CA ARG A 149 -11.93 -28.05 -25.90
C ARG A 149 -12.03 -29.56 -26.09
N PHE A 150 -13.24 -30.10 -26.06
CA PHE A 150 -13.48 -31.54 -26.06
C PHE A 150 -14.24 -32.02 -27.29
N PHE A 151 -14.56 -31.13 -28.25
CA PHE A 151 -15.34 -31.47 -29.44
C PHE A 151 -16.65 -32.19 -29.11
N MET A 152 -17.23 -31.88 -27.95
CA MET A 152 -18.46 -32.49 -27.47
C MET A 152 -19.67 -31.68 -27.97
N THR A 153 -20.73 -32.38 -28.37
CA THR A 153 -21.95 -31.76 -28.92
C THR A 153 -23.17 -32.49 -28.38
N ARG A 154 -24.35 -31.85 -28.44
CA ARG A 154 -25.58 -32.49 -27.97
C ARG A 154 -25.93 -33.71 -28.84
N PRO A 155 -26.55 -34.76 -28.28
CA PRO A 155 -27.00 -35.89 -29.08
C PRO A 155 -27.89 -35.42 -30.24
N GLY A 156 -27.45 -35.66 -31.48
CA GLY A 156 -28.13 -35.24 -32.71
C GLY A 156 -27.46 -34.11 -33.49
N GLU A 157 -26.53 -33.36 -32.89
CA GLU A 157 -25.70 -32.38 -33.63
C GLU A 157 -24.52 -33.08 -34.32
N LYS A 158 -24.15 -32.61 -35.52
CA LYS A 158 -22.96 -33.07 -36.25
C LYS A 158 -21.87 -32.01 -36.15
N LEU A 159 -20.74 -32.37 -35.53
CA LEU A 159 -19.58 -31.49 -35.46
C LEU A 159 -18.72 -31.66 -36.73
N VAL A 160 -18.49 -30.57 -37.46
CA VAL A 160 -17.60 -30.56 -38.62
C VAL A 160 -16.25 -30.00 -38.18
N VAL A 161 -15.23 -30.86 -38.15
CA VAL A 161 -13.85 -30.46 -37.91
C VAL A 161 -13.17 -30.34 -39.27
N LEU A 162 -12.73 -29.14 -39.63
CA LEU A 162 -11.94 -28.94 -40.85
C LEU A 162 -10.54 -29.46 -40.60
N LEU A 163 -10.24 -30.62 -41.18
CA LEU A 163 -8.88 -31.16 -41.18
C LEU A 163 -8.20 -30.69 -42.46
N ASP A 164 -7.13 -29.92 -42.32
CA ASP A 164 -6.32 -29.49 -43.46
C ASP A 164 -5.39 -30.64 -43.86
N ASP A 165 -5.98 -31.65 -44.51
CA ASP A 165 -5.29 -32.81 -45.07
C ASP A 165 -5.33 -32.74 -46.61
N PRO A 166 -4.33 -32.12 -47.26
CA PRO A 166 -4.29 -32.03 -48.72
C PRO A 166 -4.15 -33.40 -49.38
N ALA A 167 -3.58 -34.40 -48.69
CA ALA A 167 -3.42 -35.75 -49.22
C ALA A 167 -4.70 -36.58 -49.09
N GLY A 168 -5.45 -36.40 -48.00
CA GLY A 168 -6.81 -36.95 -47.81
C GLY A 168 -7.80 -36.33 -48.77
N ALA A 169 -7.79 -35.00 -48.91
CA ALA A 169 -8.62 -34.28 -49.88
C ALA A 169 -8.37 -34.75 -51.32
N ALA A 170 -7.11 -35.00 -51.70
CA ALA A 170 -6.77 -35.54 -53.02
C ALA A 170 -7.26 -37.00 -53.22
N ARG A 171 -7.28 -37.83 -52.16
CA ARG A 171 -7.82 -39.20 -52.20
C ARG A 171 -9.35 -39.20 -52.31
N ASP A 172 -10.03 -38.37 -51.53
CA ASP A 172 -11.49 -38.27 -51.53
C ASP A 172 -12.01 -37.65 -52.83
N ALA A 173 -11.29 -36.66 -53.39
CA ALA A 173 -11.58 -36.08 -54.70
C ALA A 173 -11.46 -37.10 -55.86
N GLY A 174 -10.68 -38.17 -55.70
CA GLY A 174 -10.59 -39.26 -56.67
C GLY A 174 -11.80 -40.20 -56.68
N THR A 175 -12.71 -40.07 -55.72
CA THR A 175 -13.88 -40.97 -55.55
C THR A 175 -15.21 -40.31 -55.94
N ALA A 176 -15.20 -39.00 -56.21
CA ALA A 176 -16.34 -38.30 -56.78
C ALA A 176 -16.29 -38.38 -58.31
N GLU A 177 -17.31 -38.99 -58.92
CA GLU A 177 -17.58 -38.86 -60.36
C GLU A 177 -17.56 -37.35 -60.71
N PRO A 178 -16.67 -36.89 -61.59
CA PRO A 178 -16.56 -35.48 -61.89
C PRO A 178 -17.76 -35.07 -62.72
N GLY A 179 -18.84 -34.67 -62.05
CA GLY A 179 -19.80 -33.76 -62.64
C GLY A 179 -19.01 -32.55 -63.12
N THR A 180 -19.01 -32.34 -64.45
CA THR A 180 -18.29 -31.27 -65.15
C THR A 180 -18.20 -30.02 -64.27
N PRO A 181 -17.01 -29.59 -63.84
CA PRO A 181 -16.89 -28.40 -63.01
C PRO A 181 -17.42 -27.22 -63.83
N SER A 182 -18.62 -26.77 -63.50
CA SER A 182 -19.09 -25.45 -63.92
C SER A 182 -18.19 -24.45 -63.20
N VAL A 183 -17.14 -24.02 -63.88
CA VAL A 183 -16.30 -22.91 -63.43
C VAL A 183 -17.27 -21.74 -63.25
N PRO A 184 -17.45 -21.22 -62.03
CA PRO A 184 -18.33 -20.07 -61.83
C PRO A 184 -17.80 -18.94 -62.70
N ASP A 185 -18.62 -18.42 -63.60
CA ASP A 185 -18.24 -17.27 -64.42
C ASP A 185 -17.76 -16.16 -63.50
N ARG A 186 -16.59 -15.59 -63.83
CA ARG A 186 -16.00 -14.55 -63.00
C ARG A 186 -16.93 -13.34 -63.07
N TRP A 187 -17.08 -12.61 -61.96
CA TRP A 187 -18.05 -11.49 -61.87
C TRP A 187 -17.89 -10.45 -62.99
N TYR A 188 -16.66 -10.28 -63.51
CA TYR A 188 -16.37 -9.41 -64.63
C TYR A 188 -16.78 -10.01 -65.99
N ASP A 189 -16.74 -11.33 -66.17
CA ASP A 189 -17.21 -11.98 -67.39
C ASP A 189 -18.72 -11.82 -67.55
N THR A 190 -19.47 -11.86 -66.45
CA THR A 190 -20.92 -11.56 -66.40
C THR A 190 -21.23 -10.09 -66.72
N LEU A 191 -20.37 -9.16 -66.29
CA LEU A 191 -20.50 -7.74 -66.64
C LEU A 191 -20.21 -7.50 -68.12
N TRP A 192 -19.12 -8.06 -68.64
CA TRP A 192 -18.76 -7.92 -70.06
C TRP A 192 -19.75 -8.63 -70.98
N SER A 193 -20.35 -9.75 -70.56
CA SER A 193 -21.43 -10.39 -71.33
C SER A 193 -22.68 -9.52 -71.38
N SER A 194 -23.01 -8.82 -70.29
CA SER A 194 -24.14 -7.87 -70.25
C SER A 194 -23.91 -6.66 -71.18
N VAL A 195 -22.68 -6.13 -71.24
CA VAL A 195 -22.32 -5.06 -72.18
C VAL A 195 -22.42 -5.55 -73.63
N ARG A 196 -21.87 -6.74 -73.94
CA ARG A 196 -21.99 -7.32 -75.29
C ARG A 196 -23.43 -7.64 -75.68
N ALA A 197 -24.25 -8.08 -74.73
CA ALA A 197 -25.67 -8.33 -74.96
C ALA A 197 -26.45 -7.03 -75.21
N ALA A 198 -26.06 -5.92 -74.57
CA ALA A 198 -26.65 -4.61 -74.82
C ALA A 198 -26.22 -4.00 -76.17
N ASP A 199 -24.99 -4.28 -76.62
CA ASP A 199 -24.47 -3.85 -77.93
C ASP A 199 -24.98 -4.71 -79.10
N ALA A 200 -25.51 -5.90 -78.81
CA ALA A 200 -26.20 -6.71 -79.79
C ALA A 200 -27.56 -6.06 -80.12
N THR A 201 -27.58 -5.14 -81.08
CA THR A 201 -28.82 -4.62 -81.64
C THR A 201 -29.66 -5.79 -82.15
N PRO A 202 -30.95 -5.89 -81.78
CA PRO A 202 -31.82 -6.91 -82.36
C PRO A 202 -31.91 -6.62 -83.86
N THR A 203 -31.25 -7.44 -84.67
CA THR A 203 -31.57 -7.54 -86.10
C THR A 203 -33.01 -8.01 -86.18
N ALA A 204 -33.92 -7.06 -86.39
CA ALA A 204 -35.27 -7.33 -86.83
C ALA A 204 -35.18 -7.68 -88.32
N ASP A 205 -35.24 -8.97 -88.62
CA ASP A 205 -35.79 -9.57 -89.85
C ASP A 205 -36.13 -11.04 -89.58
#